data_AF-A0A2V8PCR2-F1
#
_entry.id   AF-A0A2V8PCR2-F1
#
_cell.length_a   1.000
_cell.length_b   1.000
_cell.length_c   1.000
_cell.angle_alpha   90.00
_cell.angle_beta   90.00
_cell.angle_gamma   90.00
#
_symmetry.space_group_name_H-M   'P 1'
#
loop_
_entity.id
_entity.type
_entity.pdbx_description
1 polymer ?
#
loop_
_entity_poly.entity_id
_entity_poly.type
_entity_poly.pdbx_seq_one_letter_code
_entity_poly.pdbx_strand_id
1 'polypeptide(L)'
;NEFKGRIYDVGWELDLKGSINYGNPFTVRFQGKGVVDGEEWIYDYVGYVIRPWPNGADQRMAMVGSIVRTIPHSSGNGGTAPAGVVCSWIAVRQDDSAT
;
A
#
# COMPACT_ATOMS: atom_id res chain seq x y z
N ASN A 1 0.16 -12.37 13.42
CA ASN A 1 0.18 -12.13 11.97
C ASN A 1 -0.76 -10.98 11.58
N GLU A 2 -0.75 -9.87 12.32
CA GLU A 2 -1.59 -8.70 12.04
C GLU A 2 -0.71 -7.61 11.41
N PHE A 3 -1.26 -6.91 10.41
CA PHE A 3 -0.67 -5.73 9.81
C PHE A 3 -1.56 -4.53 10.12
N LYS A 4 -0.95 -3.45 10.62
CA LYS A 4 -1.61 -2.18 10.89
C LYS A 4 -0.65 -1.05 10.52
N GLY A 5 -1.21 0.08 10.13
CA GLY A 5 -0.42 1.25 9.79
C GLY A 5 -1.30 2.34 9.19
N ARG A 6 -0.66 3.27 8.49
CA ARG A 6 -1.32 4.40 7.87
C ARG A 6 -0.52 4.85 6.65
N ILE A 7 -1.23 5.25 5.60
CA ILE A 7 -0.67 5.97 4.47
C ILE A 7 -1.41 7.29 4.34
N TYR A 8 -0.66 8.37 4.17
CA TYR A 8 -1.21 9.71 4.21
C TYR A 8 -0.27 10.69 3.52
N ASP A 9 -0.84 11.82 3.14
CA ASP A 9 -0.14 13.03 2.75
C ASP A 9 -1.02 14.23 3.14
N VAL A 10 -0.67 15.43 2.68
CA VAL A 10 -1.48 16.63 2.86
C VAL A 10 -2.88 16.41 2.26
N GLY A 11 -3.90 16.46 3.11
CA GLY A 11 -5.31 16.43 2.72
C GLY A 11 -5.94 15.04 2.60
N TRP A 12 -5.18 13.95 2.77
CA TRP A 12 -5.75 12.60 2.74
C TRP A 12 -5.00 11.63 3.66
N GLU A 13 -5.74 10.68 4.22
CA GLU A 13 -5.20 9.64 5.10
C GLU A 13 -6.05 8.38 4.98
N LEU A 14 -5.41 7.22 4.93
CA LEU A 14 -6.04 5.91 5.01
C LEU A 14 -5.42 5.09 6.14
N ASP A 15 -6.25 4.61 7.05
CA ASP A 15 -5.86 3.61 8.03
C ASP A 15 -5.72 2.24 7.36
N LEU A 16 -4.64 1.55 7.67
CA LEU A 16 -4.31 0.25 7.11
C LEU A 16 -4.59 -0.86 8.11
N LYS A 17 -5.26 -1.93 7.66
CA LYS A 17 -5.50 -3.13 8.46
C LYS A 17 -5.45 -4.38 7.60
N GLY A 18 -4.76 -5.41 8.09
CA GLY A 18 -4.62 -6.67 7.37
C GLY A 18 -3.81 -7.71 8.12
N SER A 19 -3.13 -8.55 7.35
CA SER A 19 -2.29 -9.63 7.85
C SER A 19 -1.01 -9.79 7.05
N ILE A 20 -0.02 -10.40 7.70
CA ILE A 20 1.21 -10.87 7.07
C ILE A 20 1.23 -12.39 7.05
N ASN A 21 1.89 -12.97 6.06
CA ASN A 21 2.21 -14.39 6.05
C ASN A 21 3.71 -14.59 5.84
N TYR A 22 4.28 -15.52 6.61
CA TYR A 22 5.65 -15.94 6.47
C TYR A 22 5.74 -17.09 5.45
N GLY A 23 6.89 -17.26 4.82
CA GLY A 23 7.08 -18.18 3.71
C GLY A 23 8.09 -17.67 2.70
N ASN A 24 8.02 -18.18 1.48
CA ASN A 24 8.89 -17.74 0.40
C ASN A 24 8.04 -17.48 -0.86
N PRO A 25 7.70 -16.21 -1.16
CA PRO A 25 8.05 -14.97 -0.43
C PRO A 25 7.19 -14.73 0.83
N PHE A 26 7.64 -13.81 1.71
CA PHE A 26 6.76 -13.21 2.72
C PHE A 26 5.70 -12.35 2.02
N THR A 27 4.46 -12.44 2.49
CA THR A 27 3.33 -11.72 1.88
C THR A 27 2.64 -10.82 2.90
N VAL A 28 2.03 -9.75 2.41
CA VAL A 28 1.11 -8.90 3.17
C VAL A 28 -0.19 -8.77 2.38
N ARG A 29 -1.33 -8.85 3.07
CA ARG A 29 -2.64 -8.55 2.49
C ARG A 29 -3.39 -7.64 3.44
N PHE A 30 -3.82 -6.48 2.95
CA PHE A 30 -4.42 -5.45 3.80
C PHE A 30 -5.38 -4.58 3.02
N GLN A 31 -6.21 -3.84 3.75
CA GLN A 31 -7.11 -2.85 3.22
C GLN A 31 -6.69 -1.47 3.74
N GLY A 32 -6.73 -0.46 2.87
CA GLY A 32 -6.63 0.94 3.25
C GLY A 32 -8.02 1.58 3.22
N LYS A 33 -8.39 2.26 4.30
CA LYS A 33 -9.70 2.91 4.47
C LYS A 33 -9.57 4.31 5.04
N GLY A 34 -10.32 5.26 4.50
CA GLY A 34 -10.41 6.61 5.05
C GLY A 34 -11.53 7.40 4.38
N VAL A 35 -11.77 8.60 4.91
CA VAL A 35 -12.68 9.58 4.31
C VAL A 35 -11.84 10.73 3.77
N VAL A 36 -11.91 10.97 2.47
CA VAL A 36 -11.15 12.01 1.76
C VAL A 36 -12.16 12.90 1.04
N ASP A 37 -12.12 14.20 1.33
CA ASP A 37 -13.08 15.18 0.78
C ASP A 37 -14.56 14.79 0.96
N GLY A 38 -14.88 14.14 2.07
CA GLY A 38 -16.25 13.70 2.41
C GLY A 38 -16.67 12.38 1.75
N GLU A 39 -15.81 11.74 0.97
CA GLU A 39 -16.07 10.45 0.32
C GLU A 39 -15.26 9.32 0.94
N GLU A 40 -15.85 8.13 1.02
CA GLU A 40 -15.14 6.95 1.50
C GLU A 40 -14.18 6.43 0.42
N TRP A 41 -12.94 6.18 0.83
CA TRP A 41 -11.91 5.57 0.00
C TRP A 41 -11.58 4.20 0.58
N ILE A 42 -11.79 3.14 -0.22
CA ILE A 42 -11.45 1.76 0.15
C ILE A 42 -10.64 1.11 -0.95
N TYR A 43 -9.49 0.56 -0.57
CA TYR A 43 -8.58 -0.14 -1.47
C TYR A 43 -8.08 -1.44 -0.84
N ASP A 44 -8.07 -2.51 -1.61
CA ASP A 44 -7.48 -3.79 -1.20
C ASP A 44 -6.09 -3.96 -1.81
N TYR A 45 -5.13 -4.36 -0.98
CA TYR A 45 -3.72 -4.48 -1.31
C TYR A 45 -3.24 -5.92 -1.10
N VAL A 46 -2.37 -6.37 -1.99
CA VAL A 46 -1.47 -7.50 -1.77
C VAL A 46 -0.04 -7.06 -2.05
N GLY A 47 0.91 -7.52 -1.24
CA GLY A 47 2.33 -7.22 -1.40
C GLY A 47 3.23 -8.40 -1.06
N TYR A 48 4.44 -8.35 -1.59
CA TYR A 48 5.48 -9.36 -1.47
C TYR A 48 6.80 -8.69 -1.10
N VAL A 49 7.48 -9.19 -0.08
CA VAL A 49 8.81 -8.68 0.30
C VAL A 49 9.85 -9.15 -0.71
N ILE A 50 10.66 -8.22 -1.20
CA ILE A 50 11.77 -8.52 -2.11
C ILE A 50 12.96 -9.02 -1.29
N ARG A 51 13.48 -10.19 -1.65
CA ARG A 51 14.68 -10.77 -1.03
C ARG A 51 15.94 -9.97 -1.43
N PRO A 52 17.00 -10.01 -0.61
CA PRO A 52 18.29 -9.49 -1.00
C PRO A 52 18.78 -10.11 -2.32
N TRP A 53 19.32 -9.28 -3.19
CA TRP A 53 19.97 -9.69 -4.43
C TRP A 53 21.40 -10.16 -4.13
N PRO A 54 21.90 -11.22 -4.80
CA PRO A 54 23.26 -11.72 -4.57
C PRO A 54 24.36 -10.66 -4.74
N ASN A 55 24.16 -9.71 -5.64
CA ASN A 55 25.09 -8.60 -5.92
C ASN A 55 24.52 -7.25 -5.47
N GLY A 56 23.57 -7.23 -4.54
CA GLY A 56 23.01 -5.99 -4.01
C GLY A 56 24.04 -5.26 -3.13
N ALA A 57 24.36 -4.03 -3.48
CA ALA A 57 25.11 -3.12 -2.61
C ALA A 57 24.11 -2.24 -1.86
N ASP A 58 24.21 -2.20 -0.53
CA ASP A 58 23.36 -1.40 0.37
C ASP A 58 21.86 -1.49 0.04
N GLN A 59 21.39 -2.69 -0.30
CA GLN A 59 20.01 -2.89 -0.73
C GLN A 59 19.03 -2.56 0.39
N ARG A 60 18.22 -1.53 0.14
CA ARG A 60 17.07 -1.20 0.99
C ARG A 60 15.99 -2.26 0.85
N MET A 61 15.37 -2.61 1.97
CA MET A 61 14.21 -3.48 1.98
C MET A 61 13.09 -2.88 1.12
N ALA A 62 12.49 -3.68 0.25
CA ALA A 62 11.41 -3.25 -0.61
C ALA A 62 10.26 -4.27 -0.62
N MET A 63 9.06 -3.77 -0.89
CA MET A 63 7.88 -4.57 -1.19
C MET A 63 7.31 -4.14 -2.54
N VAL A 64 6.79 -5.11 -3.27
CA VAL A 64 6.05 -4.88 -4.52
C VAL A 64 4.71 -5.57 -4.46
N GLY A 65 3.72 -5.05 -5.18
CA GLY A 65 2.40 -5.64 -5.12
C GLY A 65 1.39 -5.09 -6.10
N SER A 66 0.14 -5.47 -5.85
CA SER A 66 -1.04 -5.02 -6.56
C SER A 66 -2.02 -4.37 -5.58
N ILE A 67 -2.71 -3.35 -6.05
CA ILE A 67 -3.79 -2.64 -5.37
C ILE A 67 -5.01 -2.67 -6.28
N VAL A 68 -6.20 -2.86 -5.72
CA VAL A 68 -7.47 -2.67 -6.41
C VAL A 68 -8.31 -1.65 -5.67
N ARG A 69 -8.93 -0.73 -6.41
CA ARG A 69 -9.95 0.16 -5.85
C ARG A 69 -11.21 -0.65 -5.55
N THR A 70 -11.61 -0.73 -4.29
CA THR A 70 -12.74 -1.57 -3.86
C THR A 70 -14.09 -0.90 -4.14
N ILE A 71 -14.20 0.42 -3.98
CA ILE A 71 -15.40 1.23 -4.25
C ILE A 71 -15.07 2.44 -5.15
N PRO A 72 -15.99 2.90 -6.01
CA PRO A 72 -15.74 4.11 -6.79
C PRO A 72 -15.74 5.35 -5.90
N HIS A 73 -15.02 6.40 -6.32
CA HIS A 73 -15.06 7.72 -5.70
C HIS A 73 -14.80 8.79 -6.76
N SER A 74 -14.91 10.07 -6.42
CA SER A 74 -14.61 11.19 -7.32
C SER A 74 -13.13 11.21 -7.71
N SER A 75 -12.85 11.50 -8.98
CA SER A 75 -11.49 11.60 -9.52
C SER A 75 -10.98 13.03 -9.38
N GLY A 76 -9.70 13.20 -9.02
CA GLY A 76 -9.05 14.52 -8.90
C GLY A 76 -8.98 15.32 -10.22
N ASN A 77 -9.15 14.66 -11.37
CA ASN A 77 -9.21 15.30 -12.69
C ASN A 77 -10.65 15.57 -13.17
N GLY A 78 -11.63 15.48 -12.28
CA GLY A 78 -13.05 15.45 -12.63
C GLY A 78 -13.52 14.06 -13.04
N GLY A 79 -14.81 13.79 -12.83
CA GLY A 79 -15.44 12.49 -13.11
C GLY A 79 -15.28 11.47 -11.98
N THR A 80 -15.39 10.18 -12.32
CA THR A 80 -15.37 9.07 -11.36
C THR A 80 -14.14 8.20 -11.53
N ALA A 81 -13.49 7.88 -10.43
CA ALA A 81 -12.49 6.82 -10.33
C ALA A 81 -13.22 5.48 -10.07
N PRO A 82 -13.36 4.58 -11.06
CA PRO A 82 -14.24 3.41 -10.93
C PRO A 82 -13.65 2.31 -10.06
N ALA A 83 -14.49 1.55 -9.35
CA ALA A 83 -14.05 0.35 -8.65
C ALA A 83 -13.47 -0.70 -9.63
N GLY A 84 -12.64 -1.61 -9.10
CA GLY A 84 -12.04 -2.71 -9.86
C GLY A 84 -10.80 -2.33 -10.66
N VAL A 85 -10.42 -1.05 -10.71
CA VAL A 85 -9.14 -0.65 -11.33
C VAL A 85 -7.99 -1.22 -10.50
N VAL A 86 -7.14 -1.99 -11.18
CA VAL A 86 -5.95 -2.62 -10.63
C VAL A 86 -4.72 -1.79 -10.99
N CYS A 87 -3.87 -1.50 -10.01
CA CYS A 87 -2.59 -0.84 -10.21
C CYS A 87 -1.46 -1.64 -9.56
N SER A 88 -0.23 -1.41 -10.02
CA SER A 88 0.97 -1.87 -9.32
C SER A 88 1.38 -0.88 -8.24
N TRP A 89 2.12 -1.34 -7.24
CA TRP A 89 2.78 -0.48 -6.27
C TRP A 89 4.15 -1.03 -5.87
N ILE A 90 5.03 -0.13 -5.44
CA ILE A 90 6.33 -0.43 -4.85
C ILE A 90 6.52 0.46 -3.63
N ALA A 91 6.99 -0.12 -2.53
CA ALA A 91 7.39 0.61 -1.33
C ALA A 91 8.83 0.25 -0.99
N VAL A 92 9.67 1.27 -0.79
CA VAL A 92 11.05 1.12 -0.32
C VAL A 92 11.11 1.62 1.11
N ARG A 93 11.73 0.85 2.00
CA ARG A 93 11.88 1.20 3.40
C ARG A 93 12.65 2.52 3.53
N GLN A 94 12.05 3.50 4.20
CA GLN A 94 12.71 4.74 4.58
C GLN A 94 13.85 4.46 5.55
N ASP A 95 14.92 5.25 5.46
CA ASP A 95 16.00 5.17 6.44
C ASP A 95 15.47 5.86 7.70
N ASP A 96 15.84 5.32 8.86
CA ASP A 96 15.56 6.03 10.10
C ASP A 96 16.28 7.38 9.96
N SER A 97 15.54 8.49 10.08
CA SER A 97 16.18 9.80 10.04
C SER A 97 17.25 9.80 11.13
N ALA A 98 18.51 10.10 10.77
CA ALA A 98 19.58 10.24 11.74
C ALA A 98 19.06 11.15 12.86
N THR A 99 19.01 10.59 14.08
CA THR A 99 18.67 11.36 15.28
C THR A 99 19.78 12.34 15.60
#